data_AF-A0A5M3MRH9-F1
#
_entry.id   AF-A0A5M3MRH9-F1
#
_cell.length_a   1.000
_cell.length_b   1.000
_cell.length_c   1.000
_cell.angle_alpha   90.00
_cell.angle_beta   90.00
_cell.angle_gamma   90.00
#
_symmetry.space_group_name_H-M   'P 1'
#
loop_
_entity.id
_entity.type
_entity.pdbx_description
1 polymer ?
#
loop_
_entity_poly.entity_id
_entity_poly.type
_entity_poly.pdbx_seq_one_letter_code
_entity_poly.pdbx_strand_id
1 'polypeptide(L)'
;MILSRALCALALTVAASAAPLASVKRDVDASLVPAFGIQAGTNPDGTGNCDGVTGANGQAVQIPCQCPPSNQTFLASLNANVAAGQAVNNPSVKVAFPTDDSTASQLARLNAATVTLQNLNGTGVGCPQ
;
A
#
# COMPACT_ATOMS: atom_id res chain seq x y z
N MET A 1 16.75 -79.15 5.32
CA MET A 1 15.42 -78.57 5.58
C MET A 1 15.50 -77.98 6.99
N ILE A 2 15.54 -76.67 7.22
CA ILE A 2 14.54 -75.65 6.86
C ILE A 2 15.23 -74.29 6.67
N LEU A 3 14.71 -73.55 5.70
CA LEU A 3 15.12 -72.25 5.19
C LEU A 3 14.59 -71.14 6.12
N SER A 4 15.42 -70.19 6.57
CA SER A 4 14.92 -68.93 7.17
C SER A 4 15.60 -67.74 6.52
N ARG A 5 14.89 -67.15 5.55
CA ARG A 5 15.22 -65.90 4.88
C ARG A 5 14.79 -64.75 5.79
N ALA A 6 15.74 -64.00 6.34
CA ALA A 6 15.45 -62.72 6.99
C ALA A 6 15.31 -61.64 5.89
N LEU A 7 14.10 -61.16 5.69
CA LEU A 7 13.76 -60.10 4.74
C LEU A 7 14.09 -58.74 5.38
N CYS A 8 15.12 -58.06 4.87
CA CYS A 8 15.53 -56.74 5.32
C CYS A 8 14.60 -55.68 4.69
N ALA A 9 13.61 -55.19 5.43
CA ALA A 9 12.73 -54.11 4.96
C ALA A 9 13.35 -52.75 5.31
N LEU A 10 13.97 -52.09 4.33
CA LEU A 10 14.49 -50.73 4.45
C LEU A 10 13.34 -49.74 4.22
N ALA A 11 12.79 -49.16 5.29
CA ALA A 11 11.75 -48.14 5.19
C ALA A 11 12.36 -46.79 4.82
N LEU A 12 12.13 -46.34 3.59
CA LEU A 12 12.56 -45.02 3.11
C LEU A 12 11.52 -43.97 3.53
N THR A 13 11.78 -43.23 4.60
CA THR A 13 10.94 -42.11 5.03
C THR A 13 11.27 -40.87 4.20
N VAL A 14 10.42 -40.56 3.22
CA VAL A 14 10.49 -39.29 2.47
C VAL A 14 9.97 -38.18 3.36
N ALA A 15 10.87 -37.35 3.89
CA ALA A 15 10.50 -36.12 4.59
C ALA A 15 10.05 -35.06 3.55
N ALA A 16 8.74 -34.83 3.43
CA ALA A 16 8.21 -33.74 2.63
C ALA A 16 8.36 -32.42 3.41
N SER A 17 9.37 -31.63 3.07
CA SER A 17 9.54 -30.27 3.61
C SER A 17 8.49 -29.35 2.99
N ALA A 18 7.38 -29.12 3.69
CA ALA A 18 6.43 -28.06 3.34
C ALA A 18 7.03 -26.70 3.71
N ALA A 19 7.75 -26.07 2.77
CA ALA A 19 8.07 -24.66 2.90
C ALA A 19 6.74 -23.86 2.83
N PRO A 20 6.47 -22.93 3.76
CA PRO A 20 5.31 -22.07 3.64
C PRO A 20 5.49 -21.23 2.38
N LEU A 21 4.57 -21.38 1.41
CA LEU A 21 4.40 -20.41 0.35
C LEU A 21 4.06 -19.09 1.04
N ALA A 22 5.02 -18.17 1.09
CA ALA A 22 4.72 -16.80 1.45
C ALA A 22 3.61 -16.34 0.50
N SER A 23 2.41 -16.09 1.04
CA SER A 23 1.33 -15.48 0.27
C SER A 23 1.87 -14.18 -0.29
N VAL A 24 2.22 -14.19 -1.57
CA VAL A 24 2.50 -12.97 -2.34
C VAL A 24 1.17 -12.26 -2.39
N LYS A 25 0.90 -11.39 -1.40
CA LYS A 25 -0.17 -10.41 -1.53
C LYS A 25 0.12 -9.69 -2.83
N ARG A 26 -0.83 -9.77 -3.76
CA ARG A 26 -0.70 -9.04 -5.02
C ARG A 26 -0.65 -7.55 -4.71
N ASP A 27 0.12 -6.83 -5.52
CA ASP A 27 0.09 -5.37 -5.53
C ASP A 27 -1.35 -4.88 -5.72
N VAL A 28 -1.64 -3.69 -5.22
CA VAL A 28 -2.91 -3.00 -5.42
C VAL A 28 -3.19 -2.87 -6.92
N ASP A 29 -4.45 -3.06 -7.29
CA ASP A 29 -4.90 -2.74 -8.63
C ASP A 29 -4.90 -1.22 -8.80
N ALA A 30 -3.98 -0.71 -9.63
CA ALA A 30 -3.83 0.72 -9.89
C ALA A 30 -5.08 1.34 -10.52
N SER A 31 -5.96 0.56 -11.17
CA SER A 31 -7.22 1.07 -11.72
C SER A 31 -8.24 1.43 -10.64
N LEU A 32 -8.09 0.86 -9.44
CA LEU A 32 -8.93 1.14 -8.27
C LEU A 32 -8.38 2.28 -7.39
N VAL A 33 -7.22 2.83 -7.76
CA VAL A 33 -6.57 3.93 -7.04
C VAL A 33 -7.17 5.27 -7.51
N PRO A 34 -7.71 6.09 -6.58
CA PRO A 34 -8.20 7.43 -6.91
C PRO A 34 -7.09 8.33 -7.44
N ALA A 35 -7.38 9.16 -8.46
CA ALA A 35 -6.45 10.18 -8.95
C ALA A 35 -6.45 11.41 -8.02
N PHE A 36 -5.30 12.09 -7.88
CA PHE A 36 -5.18 13.27 -7.02
C PHE A 36 -5.87 14.53 -7.57
N GLY A 37 -6.04 14.62 -8.90
CA GLY A 37 -6.71 15.75 -9.54
C GLY A 37 -5.93 17.08 -9.53
N ILE A 38 -4.70 17.10 -9.00
CA ILE A 38 -3.80 18.26 -8.97
C ILE A 38 -2.40 17.89 -9.47
N GLN A 39 -1.66 18.88 -9.98
CA GLN A 39 -0.28 18.71 -10.45
C GLN A 39 0.70 19.31 -9.44
N ALA A 40 1.81 18.60 -9.18
CA ALA A 40 2.86 19.10 -8.31
C ALA A 40 3.55 20.31 -8.92
N GLY A 41 4.03 21.23 -8.07
CA GLY A 41 4.75 22.40 -8.54
C GLY A 41 3.89 23.45 -9.24
N THR A 42 2.56 23.42 -9.10
CA THR A 42 1.67 24.41 -9.74
C THR A 42 1.86 25.78 -9.09
N ASN A 43 2.17 26.80 -9.89
CA ASN A 43 2.31 28.21 -9.45
C ASN A 43 3.12 28.40 -8.15
N PRO A 44 4.44 28.12 -8.14
CA PRO A 44 5.25 28.25 -6.92
C PRO A 44 5.32 29.70 -6.43
N ASP A 45 5.17 29.90 -5.12
CA ASP A 45 5.22 31.21 -4.47
C ASP A 45 6.64 31.69 -4.10
N GLY A 46 7.65 30.83 -4.31
CA GLY A 46 9.05 31.09 -3.97
C GLY A 46 9.45 30.74 -2.54
N THR A 47 8.52 30.29 -1.70
CA THR A 47 8.75 29.88 -0.29
C THR A 47 8.65 28.37 -0.06
N GLY A 48 8.43 27.61 -1.13
CA GLY A 48 8.24 26.15 -1.10
C GLY A 48 6.77 25.74 -1.13
N ASN A 49 5.83 26.69 -1.24
CA ASN A 49 4.41 26.42 -1.43
C ASN A 49 3.98 26.62 -2.88
N CYS A 50 2.98 25.86 -3.26
CA CYS A 50 2.39 25.79 -4.58
C CYS A 50 0.86 25.73 -4.46
N ASP A 51 0.17 26.10 -5.53
CA ASP A 51 -1.28 26.05 -5.60
C ASP A 51 -1.79 24.60 -5.61
N GLY A 52 -2.65 24.27 -4.65
CA GLY A 52 -3.47 23.07 -4.63
C GLY A 52 -4.88 23.32 -5.18
N VAL A 53 -5.87 22.65 -4.60
CA VAL A 53 -7.28 22.85 -4.98
C VAL A 53 -7.78 24.24 -4.60
N THR A 54 -8.72 24.79 -5.37
CA THR A 54 -9.39 26.05 -5.04
C THR A 54 -10.29 25.86 -3.81
N GLY A 55 -10.03 26.64 -2.76
CA GLY A 55 -10.81 26.65 -1.53
C GLY A 55 -12.14 27.39 -1.67
N ALA A 56 -12.94 27.36 -0.61
CA ALA A 56 -14.29 27.95 -0.59
C ALA A 56 -14.31 29.47 -0.80
N ASN A 57 -13.19 30.17 -0.56
CA ASN A 57 -13.03 31.61 -0.79
C ASN A 57 -12.60 31.95 -2.24
N GLY A 58 -12.53 30.96 -3.13
CA GLY A 58 -12.10 31.14 -4.52
C GLY A 58 -10.58 31.25 -4.71
N GLN A 59 -9.78 31.08 -3.65
CA GLN A 59 -8.32 31.09 -3.73
C GLN A 59 -7.77 29.67 -3.65
N ALA A 60 -6.65 29.41 -4.33
CA ALA A 60 -5.95 28.13 -4.20
C ALA A 60 -5.47 27.91 -2.77
N VAL A 61 -5.71 26.72 -2.24
CA VAL A 61 -5.11 26.29 -0.97
C VAL A 61 -3.63 26.02 -1.23
N GLN A 62 -2.76 26.68 -0.47
CA GLN A 62 -1.32 26.46 -0.57
C GLN A 62 -0.95 25.07 -0.01
N ILE A 63 -0.20 24.31 -0.80
CA ILE A 63 0.35 23.00 -0.45
C ILE A 63 1.86 22.98 -0.69
N PRO A 64 2.61 22.07 -0.07
CA PRO A 64 4.03 21.93 -0.40
C PRO A 64 4.24 21.59 -1.87
N CYS A 65 5.22 22.21 -2.54
CA CYS A 65 5.42 22.03 -3.98
C CYS A 65 5.74 20.60 -4.43
N GLN A 66 6.25 19.75 -3.53
CA GLN A 66 6.46 18.32 -3.79
C GLN A 66 5.16 17.49 -3.80
N CYS A 67 4.01 18.10 -3.51
CA CYS A 67 2.72 17.44 -3.47
C CYS A 67 1.89 17.71 -4.74
N PRO A 68 1.24 16.68 -5.31
CA PRO A 68 1.28 15.28 -4.90
C PRO A 68 2.63 14.61 -5.23
N PRO A 69 2.97 13.49 -4.57
CA PRO A 69 4.13 12.70 -4.97
C PRO A 69 3.96 12.13 -6.39
N SER A 70 5.04 11.61 -6.97
CA SER A 70 4.92 10.84 -8.21
C SER A 70 4.01 9.62 -8.02
N ASN A 71 3.31 9.20 -9.08
CA ASN A 71 2.48 7.99 -9.04
C ASN A 71 3.27 6.76 -8.60
N GLN A 72 4.53 6.63 -9.04
CA GLN A 72 5.43 5.55 -8.65
C GLN A 72 5.67 5.55 -7.13
N THR A 73 6.02 6.71 -6.56
CA THR A 73 6.26 6.87 -5.13
C THR A 73 5.02 6.54 -4.33
N PHE A 74 3.86 7.06 -4.74
CA PHE A 74 2.61 6.80 -4.07
C PHE A 74 2.22 5.32 -4.10
N LEU A 75 2.25 4.67 -5.27
CA LEU A 75 1.89 3.26 -5.41
C LEU A 75 2.82 2.36 -4.61
N ALA A 76 4.11 2.67 -4.57
CA ALA A 76 5.07 1.93 -3.73
C ALA A 76 4.68 2.00 -2.24
N SER A 77 4.37 3.19 -1.73
CA SER A 77 3.92 3.38 -0.34
C SER A 77 2.57 2.72 -0.07
N LEU A 78 1.61 2.82 -0.99
CA LEU A 78 0.30 2.20 -0.85
C LEU A 78 0.42 0.67 -0.81
N ASN A 79 1.21 0.08 -1.70
CA ASN A 79 1.51 -1.36 -1.69
C ASN A 79 2.12 -1.81 -0.36
N ALA A 80 3.12 -1.08 0.14
CA ALA A 80 3.73 -1.39 1.42
C ALA A 80 2.71 -1.34 2.58
N ASN A 81 1.84 -0.33 2.60
CA ASN A 81 0.80 -0.19 3.61
C ASN A 81 -0.23 -1.33 3.55
N VAL A 82 -0.69 -1.70 2.36
CA VAL A 82 -1.67 -2.78 2.15
C VAL A 82 -1.07 -4.16 2.46
N ALA A 83 0.21 -4.37 2.11
CA ALA A 83 0.96 -5.55 2.48
C ALA A 83 1.01 -5.70 4.01
N ALA A 84 1.37 -4.62 4.72
CA ALA A 84 1.43 -4.56 6.18
C ALA A 84 0.07 -4.54 6.89
N GLY A 85 -1.02 -4.20 6.18
CA GLY A 85 -2.36 -4.00 6.78
C GLY A 85 -2.46 -2.73 7.64
N GLN A 86 -1.52 -1.80 7.51
CA GLN A 86 -1.42 -0.56 8.28
C GLN A 86 -0.48 0.43 7.59
N ALA A 87 -0.53 1.71 7.96
CA ALA A 87 0.45 2.67 7.48
C ALA A 87 1.84 2.34 8.04
N VAL A 88 2.83 2.06 7.19
CA VAL A 88 4.18 1.65 7.61
C VAL A 88 4.84 2.71 8.49
N ASN A 89 4.67 4.00 8.13
CA ASN A 89 5.21 5.12 8.89
C ASN A 89 4.28 5.63 10.00
N ASN A 90 3.09 5.04 10.15
CA ASN A 90 2.18 5.31 11.26
C ASN A 90 1.39 4.03 11.63
N PRO A 91 2.05 3.03 12.25
CA PRO A 91 1.50 1.69 12.49
C PRO A 91 0.16 1.63 13.24
N SER A 92 -0.20 2.69 13.97
CA SER A 92 -1.47 2.78 14.70
C SER A 92 -2.69 2.86 13.76
N VAL A 93 -2.50 3.29 12.52
CA VAL A 93 -3.56 3.45 11.53
C VAL A 93 -3.64 2.22 10.63
N LYS A 94 -4.78 1.52 10.68
CA LYS A 94 -5.03 0.33 9.84
C LYS A 94 -5.40 0.70 8.42
N VAL A 95 -4.94 -0.12 7.48
CA VAL A 95 -5.15 0.09 6.04
C VAL A 95 -5.71 -1.20 5.45
N ALA A 96 -6.78 -1.05 4.65
CA ALA A 96 -7.37 -2.11 3.85
C ALA A 96 -7.63 -1.58 2.45
N PHE A 97 -7.53 -2.45 1.44
CA PHE A 97 -7.76 -2.09 0.05
C PHE A 97 -8.60 -3.18 -0.65
N PRO A 98 -9.90 -3.26 -0.32
CA PRO A 98 -10.80 -4.23 -0.92
C PRO A 98 -11.05 -3.92 -2.40
N THR A 99 -11.35 -4.96 -3.18
CA THR A 99 -11.45 -4.88 -4.66
C THR A 99 -12.87 -4.98 -5.20
N ASP A 100 -13.88 -5.20 -4.34
CA ASP A 100 -15.28 -5.17 -4.77
C ASP A 100 -15.79 -3.73 -4.96
N ASP A 101 -16.97 -3.63 -5.56
CA ASP A 101 -17.58 -2.37 -5.99
C ASP A 101 -18.51 -1.75 -4.94
N SER A 102 -18.60 -2.31 -3.73
CA SER A 102 -19.44 -1.72 -2.68
C SER A 102 -18.97 -0.33 -2.28
N THR A 103 -19.90 0.53 -1.86
CA THR A 103 -19.58 1.87 -1.32
C THR A 103 -18.60 1.80 -0.15
N ALA A 104 -18.73 0.77 0.70
CA ALA A 104 -17.82 0.56 1.82
C ALA A 104 -16.39 0.30 1.33
N SER A 105 -16.23 -0.48 0.26
CA SER A 105 -14.93 -0.78 -0.33
C SER A 105 -14.32 0.42 -1.05
N GLN A 106 -15.13 1.19 -1.77
CA GLN A 106 -14.70 2.46 -2.35
C GLN A 106 -14.20 3.44 -1.26
N LEU A 107 -14.94 3.57 -0.15
CA LEU A 107 -14.53 4.40 0.99
C LEU A 107 -13.25 3.88 1.64
N ALA A 108 -13.09 2.57 1.78
CA ALA A 108 -11.86 1.98 2.30
C ALA A 108 -10.65 2.31 1.42
N ARG A 109 -10.80 2.27 0.08
CA ARG A 109 -9.74 2.65 -0.87
C ARG A 109 -9.41 4.14 -0.79
N LEU A 110 -10.41 5.02 -0.68
CA LEU A 110 -10.20 6.45 -0.44
C LEU A 110 -9.41 6.69 0.85
N ASN A 111 -9.84 6.05 1.95
CA ASN A 111 -9.13 6.15 3.24
C ASN A 111 -7.69 5.64 3.14
N ALA A 112 -7.46 4.51 2.46
CA ALA A 112 -6.11 3.98 2.25
C ALA A 112 -5.22 4.96 1.46
N ALA A 113 -5.76 5.60 0.42
CA ALA A 113 -5.04 6.60 -0.36
C ALA A 113 -4.71 7.84 0.50
N THR A 114 -5.69 8.37 1.23
CA THR A 114 -5.52 9.51 2.15
C THR A 114 -4.47 9.22 3.22
N VAL A 115 -4.59 8.08 3.91
CA VAL A 115 -3.63 7.67 4.94
C VAL A 115 -2.22 7.52 4.36
N THR A 116 -2.11 6.98 3.14
CA THR A 116 -0.83 6.85 2.46
C THR A 116 -0.21 8.23 2.18
N LEU A 117 -0.97 9.17 1.62
CA LEU A 117 -0.49 10.54 1.34
C LEU A 117 -0.04 11.26 2.61
N GLN A 118 -0.83 11.20 3.68
CA GLN A 118 -0.58 11.93 4.92
C GLN A 118 0.58 11.36 5.74
N ASN A 119 0.98 10.11 5.49
CA ASN A 119 2.02 9.42 6.25
C ASN A 119 3.19 8.94 5.36
N LEU A 120 3.47 9.63 4.24
CA LEU A 120 4.54 9.26 3.31
C LEU A 120 5.93 9.20 3.95
N ASN A 121 6.23 10.11 4.87
CA ASN A 121 7.57 10.28 5.46
C ASN A 121 7.58 10.23 7.00
N GLY A 122 6.46 9.90 7.63
CA GLY A 122 6.29 9.89 9.09
C GLY A 122 4.85 10.11 9.50
N THR A 123 4.54 10.00 10.79
CA THR A 123 3.20 10.28 11.33
C THR A 123 2.76 11.70 11.01
N GLY A 124 1.77 11.84 10.11
CA GLY A 124 1.26 13.15 9.66
C GLY A 124 2.26 13.97 8.83
N VAL A 125 3.35 13.36 8.35
CA VAL A 125 4.36 14.02 7.52
C VAL A 125 4.24 13.49 6.09
N GLY A 126 3.57 14.25 5.25
CA GLY A 126 3.29 13.88 3.87
C GLY A 126 2.56 14.97 3.11
N CYS A 127 1.68 14.58 2.20
CA CYS A 127 0.87 15.49 1.42
C CYS A 127 -0.54 15.65 2.01
N PRO A 128 -1.12 16.86 1.94
CA PRO A 128 -2.52 17.07 2.29
C PRO A 128 -3.44 16.34 1.29
N GLN A 129 -4.67 16.11 1.74
CA GLN A 129 -5.77 15.52 0.96
C GLN A 129 -6.48 16.57 0.11
#